data_AF-A0AAD8G655-F1
#
_entry.id   AF-A0AAD8G655-F1
#
_cell.length_a   1.000
_cell.length_b   1.000
_cell.length_c   1.000
_cell.angle_alpha   90.00
_cell.angle_beta   90.00
_cell.angle_gamma   90.00
#
_symmetry.space_group_name_H-M   'P 1'
#
loop_
_entity.id
_entity.type
_entity.pdbx_description
1 polymer ?
#
loop_
_entity_poly.entity_id
_entity_poly.type
_entity_poly.pdbx_seq_one_letter_code
_entity_poly.pdbx_strand_id
1 'polypeptide(L)'
;MARTGVASFACVVCKGQEDMTAPLKECTDWLHAYFCDPGTTEKLPFPAFHHPIFHEATFTSRVLQTLLRDVKFGETVSYKHLAEMAGNSKAVRAVGGAMRKNPVPLLVPCHRVISNNGNIGNYMGGKGNHLKQWLLTHEKLSHGKKNKASLCSSPSQL
;
A
#
# COMPACT_ATOMS: atom_id res chain seq x y z
N MET A 1 36.79 -22.81 22.82
CA MET A 1 36.09 -21.54 23.11
C MET A 1 35.58 -20.95 21.81
N ALA A 2 34.26 -20.91 21.59
CA ALA A 2 33.65 -20.09 20.55
C ALA A 2 32.25 -19.72 21.02
N ARG A 3 32.08 -18.44 21.37
CA ARG A 3 30.80 -17.80 21.68
C ARG A 3 30.16 -17.42 20.34
N THR A 4 28.97 -17.92 20.05
CA THR A 4 28.09 -17.34 19.04
C THR A 4 26.77 -17.00 19.72
N GLY A 5 26.68 -15.73 20.13
CA GLY A 5 25.51 -15.17 20.77
C GLY A 5 24.34 -15.12 19.81
N VAL A 6 23.21 -15.67 20.26
CA VAL A 6 21.92 -15.49 19.61
C VAL A 6 21.51 -14.05 19.87
N ALA A 7 21.47 -13.20 18.84
CA ALA A 7 20.89 -11.87 18.95
C ALA A 7 19.38 -12.02 19.17
N SER A 8 18.96 -11.98 20.43
CA SER A 8 17.56 -11.88 20.80
C SER A 8 17.07 -10.48 20.43
N PHE A 9 16.31 -10.37 19.34
CA PHE A 9 15.49 -9.18 19.12
C PHE A 9 14.31 -9.26 20.09
N ALA A 10 14.48 -8.68 21.28
CA ALA A 10 13.35 -8.37 22.13
C ALA A 10 12.55 -7.25 21.43
N CYS A 11 11.46 -7.63 20.76
CA CYS A 11 10.43 -6.68 20.36
C CYS A 11 9.81 -6.12 21.64
N VAL A 12 10.29 -4.95 22.07
CA VAL A 12 9.60 -4.18 23.10
C VAL A 12 8.33 -3.66 22.44
N VAL A 13 7.21 -4.32 22.70
CA VAL A 13 5.89 -3.79 22.37
C VAL A 13 5.69 -2.60 23.30
N CYS A 14 5.89 -1.38 22.77
CA CYS A 14 5.66 -0.16 23.52
C CYS A 14 4.22 -0.15 24.04
N LYS A 15 4.06 -0.28 25.35
CA LYS A 15 2.78 -0.17 26.04
C LYS A 15 2.38 1.30 26.12
N GLY A 16 1.98 1.91 25.01
CA GLY A 16 1.45 3.27 25.00
C GLY A 16 1.79 4.07 23.75
N GLN A 17 0.86 4.95 23.36
CA GLN A 17 0.91 5.84 22.20
C GLN A 17 1.92 7.00 22.36
N GLU A 18 2.61 7.07 23.51
CA GLU A 18 3.47 8.19 23.93
C GLU A 18 4.87 8.16 23.28
N ASP A 19 5.33 7.02 22.75
CA ASP A 19 6.68 6.88 22.14
C ASP A 19 6.70 6.72 20.61
N MET A 20 5.58 6.94 19.91
CA MET A 20 5.57 6.86 18.44
C MET A 20 6.14 8.13 17.79
N THR A 21 7.10 7.96 16.88
CA THR A 21 7.58 9.04 16.00
C THR A 21 6.45 9.55 15.10
N ALA A 22 6.55 10.79 14.62
CA ALA A 22 5.52 11.39 13.77
C ALA A 22 5.17 10.53 12.52
N PRO A 23 6.14 9.96 11.77
CA PRO A 23 5.81 9.11 10.62
C PRO A 23 5.05 7.83 11.00
N LEU A 24 5.25 7.29 12.20
CA LEU A 24 4.52 6.11 12.67
C LEU A 24 3.09 6.44 13.10
N LYS A 25 2.88 7.62 13.70
CA LYS A 25 1.53 8.14 13.98
C LYS A 25 0.76 8.37 12.68
N GLU A 26 1.36 9.09 11.72
CA GLU A 26 0.79 9.32 10.39
C GLU A 26 0.46 8.01 9.66
N CYS A 27 1.36 7.02 9.70
CA CYS A 27 1.12 5.71 9.13
C CYS A 27 -0.09 5.01 9.77
N THR A 28 -0.21 5.09 11.10
CA THR A 28 -1.31 4.48 11.85
C THR A 28 -2.64 5.16 11.52
N ASP A 29 -2.66 6.50 11.50
CA ASP A 29 -3.84 7.29 11.14
C ASP A 29 -4.27 7.01 9.70
N TRP A 30 -3.31 6.92 8.78
CA TRP A 30 -3.58 6.59 7.38
C TRP A 30 -4.16 5.18 7.23
N LEU A 31 -3.60 4.18 7.92
CA LEU A 31 -4.11 2.80 7.89
C LEU A 31 -5.51 2.70 8.48
N HIS A 32 -5.75 3.41 9.60
CA HIS A 32 -7.06 3.47 10.21
C HIS A 32 -8.09 4.09 9.25
N ALA A 33 -7.79 5.22 8.62
CA ALA A 33 -8.65 5.82 7.61
C ALA A 33 -8.86 4.88 6.41
N TYR A 34 -7.80 4.25 5.90
CA TYR A 34 -7.90 3.34 4.76
C TYR A 34 -8.96 2.26 4.97
N PHE A 35 -9.04 1.66 6.16
CA PHE A 35 -9.98 0.58 6.45
C PHE A 35 -11.33 1.05 7.00
N CYS A 36 -11.34 2.04 7.90
CA CYS A 36 -12.51 2.41 8.68
C CYS A 36 -13.25 3.63 8.10
N ASP A 37 -12.52 4.56 7.48
CA ASP A 37 -13.09 5.76 6.88
C ASP A 37 -12.41 6.12 5.55
N PRO A 38 -12.67 5.33 4.49
CA PRO A 38 -11.95 5.49 3.22
C PRO A 38 -12.18 6.85 2.54
N GLY A 39 -13.21 7.59 2.95
CA GLY A 39 -13.51 8.93 2.45
C GLY A 39 -12.50 10.00 2.90
N THR A 40 -11.74 9.74 3.97
CA THR A 40 -10.72 10.67 4.50
C THR A 40 -9.29 10.26 4.17
N THR A 41 -9.04 9.02 3.73
CA THR A 41 -7.71 8.51 3.40
C THR A 41 -6.92 9.37 2.41
N GLU A 42 -7.57 9.91 1.38
CA GLU A 42 -6.91 10.76 0.38
C GLU A 42 -6.56 12.16 0.90
N LYS A 43 -7.11 12.56 2.04
CA LYS A 43 -6.87 13.86 2.67
C LYS A 43 -5.72 13.81 3.69
N LEU A 44 -5.35 12.61 4.14
CA LEU A 44 -4.28 12.44 5.11
C LEU A 44 -2.91 12.53 4.42
N PRO A 45 -1.91 13.12 5.10
CA PRO A 45 -0.55 13.10 4.59
C PRO A 45 -0.03 11.65 4.53
N PHE A 46 0.78 11.35 3.51
CA PHE A 46 1.58 10.14 3.55
C PHE A 46 2.75 10.33 4.54
N PRO A 47 3.09 9.31 5.33
CA PRO A 47 4.24 9.38 6.22
C PRO A 47 5.55 9.47 5.43
N ALA A 48 6.55 10.13 6.01
CA ALA A 48 7.88 10.21 5.41
C ALA A 48 8.52 8.81 5.25
N PHE A 49 8.86 8.43 4.02
CA PHE A 49 9.53 7.16 3.73
C PHE A 49 11.05 7.30 3.79
N HIS A 50 11.70 6.56 4.70
CA HIS A 50 13.15 6.59 4.88
C HIS A 50 13.87 5.40 4.23
N HIS A 51 13.13 4.42 3.69
CA HIS A 51 13.74 3.24 3.07
C HIS A 51 14.57 3.67 1.83
N PRO A 52 15.84 3.22 1.69
CA PRO A 52 16.76 3.69 0.64
C PRO A 52 16.19 3.60 -0.79
N ILE A 53 15.35 2.60 -1.05
CA ILE A 53 14.66 2.40 -2.34
C ILE A 53 13.88 3.62 -2.85
N PHE A 54 13.46 4.54 -1.97
CA PHE A 54 12.75 5.77 -2.34
C PHE A 54 13.68 6.95 -2.62
N HIS A 55 14.94 6.87 -2.20
CA HIS A 55 15.92 7.96 -2.30
C HIS A 55 16.97 7.72 -3.39
N GLU A 56 17.10 6.49 -3.87
CA GLU A 56 17.99 6.16 -4.97
C GLU A 56 17.36 6.50 -6.34
N ALA A 57 18.20 6.94 -7.29
CA ALA A 57 17.81 7.24 -8.66
C ALA A 57 17.65 5.96 -9.53
N THR A 58 16.87 4.98 -9.06
CA THR A 58 16.63 3.72 -9.76
C THR A 58 15.28 3.70 -10.48
N PHE A 59 15.14 2.84 -11.50
CA PHE A 59 13.83 2.60 -12.12
C PHE A 59 12.80 2.05 -11.10
N THR A 60 13.25 1.28 -10.11
CA THR A 60 12.36 0.77 -9.05
C THR A 60 11.79 1.91 -8.20
N SER A 61 12.66 2.83 -7.75
CA SER A 61 12.26 4.03 -7.01
C SER A 61 11.21 4.83 -7.79
N ARG A 62 11.50 5.11 -9.07
CA ARG A 62 10.59 5.85 -9.95
C ARG A 62 9.23 5.16 -10.10
N VAL A 63 9.21 3.84 -10.33
CA VAL A 63 7.96 3.08 -10.44
C VAL A 63 7.12 3.18 -9.17
N LEU A 64 7.73 3.02 -7.99
CA LEU A 64 7.02 3.09 -6.71
C LEU A 64 6.50 4.51 -6.43
N GLN A 65 7.28 5.54 -6.73
CA GLN A 65 6.87 6.94 -6.58
C GLN A 65 5.76 7.32 -7.56
N THR A 66 5.86 6.92 -8.84
CA THR A 66 4.79 7.11 -9.84
C THR A 66 3.51 6.42 -9.38
N LEU A 67 3.60 5.17 -8.91
CA LEU A 67 2.44 4.43 -8.43
C LEU A 67 1.77 5.11 -7.23
N LEU A 68 2.55 5.56 -6.25
CA LEU A 68 2.06 6.28 -5.08
C LEU A 68 1.38 7.60 -5.45
N ARG A 69 1.99 8.36 -6.36
CA ARG A 69 1.53 9.70 -6.74
C ARG A 69 0.29 9.64 -7.61
N ASP A 70 0.24 8.72 -8.57
CA ASP A 70 -0.69 8.84 -9.71
C ASP A 70 -1.87 7.86 -9.68
N VAL A 71 -1.81 6.77 -8.90
CA VAL A 71 -2.87 5.74 -8.88
C VAL A 71 -3.69 5.83 -7.59
N LYS A 72 -4.88 6.41 -7.68
CA LYS A 72 -5.72 6.81 -6.54
C LYS A 72 -6.59 5.67 -6.01
N PHE A 73 -7.30 5.94 -4.92
CA PHE A 73 -8.13 4.95 -4.25
C PHE A 73 -9.29 4.49 -5.13
N GLY A 74 -9.43 3.18 -5.32
CA GLY A 74 -10.44 2.58 -6.21
C GLY A 74 -10.03 2.49 -7.67
N GLU A 75 -8.88 3.07 -8.04
CA GLU A 75 -8.33 2.97 -9.39
C GLU A 75 -7.44 1.73 -9.54
N THR A 76 -7.26 1.30 -10.79
CA THR A 76 -6.29 0.25 -11.14
C THR A 76 -5.46 0.70 -12.32
N VAL A 77 -4.19 0.27 -12.35
CA VAL A 77 -3.28 0.52 -13.47
C VAL A 77 -2.73 -0.79 -14.00
N SER A 78 -2.49 -0.89 -15.31
CA SER A 78 -1.82 -2.07 -15.85
C SER A 78 -0.30 -1.99 -15.67
N TYR A 79 0.38 -3.14 -15.56
CA TYR A 79 1.85 -3.16 -15.55
C TYR A 79 2.47 -2.43 -16.74
N LYS A 80 1.83 -2.51 -17.92
CA LYS A 80 2.27 -1.83 -19.14
C LYS A 80 2.14 -0.32 -18.99
N HIS A 81 0.97 0.16 -18.56
CA HIS A 81 0.74 1.58 -18.41
C HIS A 81 1.63 2.19 -17.32
N LEU A 82 1.83 1.50 -16.19
CA LEU A 82 2.75 1.97 -15.16
C LEU A 82 4.20 2.03 -15.65
N ALA A 83 4.62 1.11 -16.53
CA ALA A 83 5.94 1.17 -17.17
C ALA A 83 6.09 2.40 -18.07
N GLU A 84 5.04 2.74 -18.85
CA GLU A 84 4.95 3.95 -19.66
C GLU A 84 5.02 5.22 -18.78
N MET A 85 4.23 5.29 -17.71
CA MET A 85 4.21 6.41 -16.77
C MET A 85 5.58 6.59 -16.06
N ALA A 86 6.30 5.50 -15.83
CA ALA A 86 7.67 5.53 -15.28
C ALA A 86 8.75 5.84 -16.33
N GLY A 87 8.37 6.10 -17.59
CA GLY A 87 9.26 6.53 -18.67
C GLY A 87 9.96 5.39 -19.42
N ASN A 88 9.49 4.14 -19.30
CA ASN A 88 9.99 3.03 -20.11
C ASN A 88 8.90 1.99 -20.40
N SER A 89 8.20 2.15 -21.52
CA SER A 89 7.10 1.28 -21.96
C SER A 89 7.49 -0.19 -22.15
N LYS A 90 8.77 -0.48 -22.38
CA LYS A 90 9.30 -1.84 -22.57
C LYS A 90 9.64 -2.54 -21.24
N ALA A 91 9.63 -1.82 -20.12
CA ALA A 91 10.10 -2.31 -18.82
C ALA A 91 9.02 -3.02 -17.97
N VAL A 92 8.00 -3.63 -18.59
CA VAL A 92 6.87 -4.29 -17.91
C VAL A 92 7.32 -5.32 -16.87
N ARG A 93 8.32 -6.16 -17.20
CA ARG A 93 8.87 -7.14 -16.25
C ARG A 93 9.56 -6.49 -15.05
N ALA A 94 10.25 -5.36 -15.28
CA ALA A 94 10.91 -4.62 -14.22
C ALA A 94 9.90 -3.98 -13.25
N VAL A 95 8.74 -3.55 -13.74
CA VAL A 95 7.62 -3.09 -12.88
C VAL A 95 7.17 -4.23 -11.94
N GLY A 96 7.00 -5.45 -12.45
CA GLY A 96 6.71 -6.61 -11.59
C GLY A 96 7.81 -6.92 -10.57
N GLY A 97 9.06 -6.62 -10.89
CA GLY A 97 10.18 -6.62 -9.93
C GLY A 97 10.03 -5.55 -8.85
N ALA A 98 9.70 -4.31 -9.25
CA ALA A 98 9.49 -3.20 -8.33
C ALA A 98 8.36 -3.48 -7.33
N MET A 99 7.23 -4.04 -7.79
CA MET A 99 6.11 -4.39 -6.92
C MET A 99 6.49 -5.38 -5.82
N ARG A 100 7.39 -6.34 -6.11
CA ARG A 100 7.90 -7.31 -5.13
C ARG A 100 8.90 -6.69 -4.14
N LYS A 101 9.53 -5.58 -4.51
CA LYS A 101 10.50 -4.85 -3.68
C LYS A 101 9.86 -3.72 -2.86
N ASN A 102 8.55 -3.50 -2.98
CA ASN A 102 7.85 -2.45 -2.24
C ASN A 102 7.95 -2.72 -0.72
N PRO A 103 8.66 -1.89 0.05
CA PRO A 103 8.84 -2.10 1.49
C PRO A 103 7.61 -1.67 2.31
N VAL A 104 6.69 -0.90 1.71
CA VAL A 104 5.47 -0.39 2.36
C VAL A 104 4.24 -0.69 1.49
N PRO A 105 3.84 -1.97 1.36
CA PRO A 105 2.58 -2.34 0.72
C PRO A 105 1.39 -1.58 1.29
N LEU A 106 0.31 -1.50 0.51
CA LEU A 106 -0.91 -0.74 0.83
C LEU A 106 -0.74 0.79 0.71
N LEU A 107 0.20 1.37 1.47
CA LEU A 107 0.57 2.79 1.39
C LEU A 107 1.07 3.13 -0.02
N VAL A 108 2.08 2.40 -0.49
CA VAL A 108 2.40 2.34 -1.91
C VAL A 108 1.53 1.23 -2.51
N PRO A 109 0.53 1.57 -3.36
CA PRO A 109 -0.61 0.70 -3.63
C PRO A 109 -0.32 -0.36 -4.71
N CYS A 110 0.66 -1.24 -4.46
CA CYS A 110 1.03 -2.30 -5.41
C CYS A 110 -0.08 -3.31 -5.70
N HIS A 111 -1.11 -3.38 -4.85
CA HIS A 111 -2.32 -4.16 -5.09
C HIS A 111 -3.20 -3.60 -6.23
N ARG A 112 -3.05 -2.32 -6.59
CA ARG A 112 -3.76 -1.67 -7.72
C ARG A 112 -3.15 -1.97 -9.09
N VAL A 113 -1.95 -2.57 -9.14
CA VAL A 113 -1.27 -2.88 -10.40
C VAL A 113 -1.72 -4.25 -10.92
N ILE A 114 -2.45 -4.30 -12.02
CA ILE A 114 -3.03 -5.53 -12.58
C ILE A 114 -2.50 -5.84 -13.99
N SER A 115 -2.85 -7.01 -14.52
CA SER A 115 -2.54 -7.37 -15.91
C SER A 115 -3.35 -6.52 -16.89
N ASN A 116 -2.81 -6.30 -18.09
CA ASN A 116 -3.46 -5.51 -19.13
C ASN A 116 -4.77 -6.14 -19.66
N ASN A 117 -4.98 -7.43 -19.41
CA ASN A 117 -6.20 -8.15 -19.76
C ASN A 117 -7.26 -8.15 -18.63
N GLY A 118 -7.07 -7.34 -17.59
CA GLY A 118 -7.98 -7.26 -16.44
C GLY A 118 -7.74 -8.31 -15.35
N ASN A 119 -6.84 -9.28 -15.56
CA ASN A 119 -6.50 -10.26 -14.53
C ASN A 119 -5.77 -9.60 -13.35
N ILE A 120 -6.18 -9.93 -12.13
CA ILE A 120 -5.60 -9.38 -10.89
C ILE A 120 -4.14 -9.78 -10.73
N GLY A 121 -3.75 -10.97 -11.20
CA GLY A 121 -2.39 -11.49 -11.08
C GLY A 121 -1.97 -11.76 -9.63
N ASN A 122 -0.68 -12.07 -9.45
CA ASN A 122 -0.13 -12.43 -8.15
C ASN A 122 0.15 -11.21 -7.27
N TYR A 123 0.31 -11.45 -5.98
CA TYR A 123 0.60 -10.42 -4.98
C TYR A 123 1.56 -10.92 -3.92
N MET A 124 2.58 -10.10 -3.58
CA MET A 124 3.55 -10.35 -2.49
C MET A 124 4.22 -11.73 -2.47
N GLY A 125 4.33 -12.42 -3.62
CA GLY A 125 4.93 -13.75 -3.69
C GLY A 125 4.11 -14.88 -3.04
N GLY A 126 2.86 -14.61 -2.63
CA GLY A 126 1.97 -15.61 -2.06
C GLY A 126 1.43 -16.59 -3.09
N LYS A 127 1.02 -17.78 -2.64
CA LYS A 127 0.24 -18.74 -3.43
C LYS A 127 -1.21 -18.27 -3.52
N GLY A 128 -1.46 -17.24 -4.34
CA GLY A 128 -2.81 -16.74 -4.61
C GLY A 128 -2.92 -15.22 -4.64
N ASN A 129 -4.14 -14.75 -4.88
CA ASN A 129 -4.46 -13.33 -5.05
C ASN A 129 -5.55 -12.85 -4.07
N HIS A 130 -5.92 -13.64 -3.07
CA HIS A 130 -7.04 -13.34 -2.16
C HIS A 130 -6.91 -11.99 -1.45
N LEU A 131 -5.72 -11.67 -0.91
CA LEU A 131 -5.49 -10.38 -0.28
C LEU A 131 -5.63 -9.22 -1.26
N LYS A 132 -5.06 -9.35 -2.46
CA LYS A 132 -5.17 -8.33 -3.52
C LYS A 132 -6.60 -8.15 -3.98
N GLN A 133 -7.34 -9.25 -4.16
CA GLN A 133 -8.75 -9.25 -4.49
C GLN A 133 -9.57 -8.56 -3.40
N TRP A 134 -9.32 -8.89 -2.13
CA TRP A 134 -10.03 -8.28 -1.01
C TRP A 134 -9.76 -6.77 -0.94
N LEU A 135 -8.51 -6.33 -1.07
CA LEU A 135 -8.15 -4.91 -1.11
C LEU A 135 -8.84 -4.19 -2.27
N LEU A 136 -8.80 -4.74 -3.48
CA LEU A 136 -9.49 -4.16 -4.64
C LEU A 136 -11.01 -4.08 -4.43
N THR A 137 -11.61 -5.09 -3.78
CA THR A 137 -13.04 -5.09 -3.45
C THR A 137 -13.37 -4.04 -2.38
N HIS A 138 -12.56 -3.95 -1.33
CA HIS A 138 -12.68 -2.93 -0.28
C HIS A 138 -12.69 -1.52 -0.88
N GLU A 139 -11.79 -1.24 -1.82
CA GLU A 139 -11.73 0.06 -2.47
C GLU A 139 -12.94 0.34 -3.37
N LYS A 140 -13.45 -0.66 -4.11
CA LYS A 140 -14.64 -0.51 -4.95
C LYS A 140 -15.92 -0.27 -4.16
N LEU A 141 -16.14 -1.03 -3.08
CA LEU A 141 -17.31 -0.87 -2.21
C LEU A 141 -17.33 0.51 -1.53
N SER A 142 -16.16 1.01 -1.15
CA SER A 142 -16.01 2.30 -0.50
C SER A 142 -16.14 3.47 -1.49
N HIS A 143 -15.66 3.30 -2.72
CA HIS A 143 -15.85 4.27 -3.80
C HIS A 143 -17.34 4.38 -4.19
N GLY A 144 -18.09 3.27 -4.17
CA GLY A 144 -19.53 3.26 -4.43
C GLY A 144 -20.39 3.96 -3.36
N LYS A 145 -19.93 4.03 -2.11
CA LYS A 145 -20.63 4.75 -1.02
C LYS A 145 -20.59 6.28 -1.16
N LYS A 146 -19.63 6.85 -1.92
CA LYS A 146 -19.64 8.29 -2.24
C LYS A 146 -20.88 8.72 -3.05
N ASN A 147 -21.60 7.77 -3.66
CA ASN A 147 -22.87 8.01 -4.37
C ASN A 147 -24.14 7.68 -3.57
N LYS A 148 -24.02 7.21 -2.32
CA LYS A 148 -25.15 6.93 -1.42
C LYS A 148 -24.76 7.23 0.03
N ALA A 149 -24.55 8.51 0.34
CA ALA A 149 -24.50 8.97 1.72
C ALA A 149 -25.92 9.03 2.29
N SER A 150 -26.47 7.88 2.69
CA SER A 150 -27.53 7.77 3.70
C SER A 150 -27.58 6.33 4.18
N LEU A 151 -27.64 6.13 5.50
CA LEU A 151 -27.77 4.84 6.22
C LEU A 151 -26.44 4.25 6.71
N CYS A 152 -25.82 4.93 7.66
CA CYS A 152 -25.24 4.25 8.81
C CYS A 152 -26.03 4.73 10.03
N SER A 153 -27.05 3.97 10.42
CA SER A 153 -27.70 4.10 11.72
C SER A 153 -26.91 3.26 12.72
N SER A 154 -26.54 3.92 13.82
CA SER A 154 -25.76 3.42 14.95
C SER A 154 -26.22 2.05 15.48
N PRO A 155 -25.33 1.24 16.09
CA PRO A 155 -25.75 0.07 16.86
C PRO A 155 -26.52 0.53 18.10
N SER A 156 -27.80 0.20 18.16
CA SER A 156 -28.60 0.24 19.37
C SER A 156 -27.96 -0.66 20.43
N GLN A 157 -27.68 -0.07 21.59
CA GLN A 157 -27.38 -0.79 22.81
C GLN A 157 -28.53 -1.75 23.15
N LEU A 158 -28.18 -3.01 23.44
CA LEU A 158 -28.85 -3.90 24.38
C LEU A 158 -27.78 -4.75 25.06
#